data_AF-A0A6G5A1T8-F1
#
_entry.id   AF-A0A6G5A1T8-F1
#
_cell.length_a   1.000
_cell.length_b   1.000
_cell.length_c   1.000
_cell.angle_alpha   90.00
_cell.angle_beta   90.00
_cell.angle_gamma   90.00
#
_symmetry.space_group_name_H-M   'P 1'
#
loop_
_entity.id
_entity.type
_entity.pdbx_description
1 polymer ?
#
loop_
_entity_poly.entity_id
_entity_poly.type
_entity_poly.pdbx_seq_one_letter_code
_entity_poly.pdbx_strand_id
1 'polypeptide(L)'
;MPMVLATLLAIPAALSSSREKPLPRRCFVLYLKPGHLITGRRAPLTGLGAIAWTPPHGSFEMAPKRNNMVPNGHFHKDWQRYVKTWFNQPMRKKRRHAHRVKRARAIAPRPVKGALRPVIRCPGFKYNTKQRLGKGFSLEELKAAGIAKRVARTIGIAVDYRRRNKSVESLQQNVQRLKEYRSKLILFPRKASKPAKGDATEEEQKLATQLKGVVMPLKKTTHREKPRVPTEEERKYCAYVHLRQAKAKARLWGKRAKKAREAAESMEAQAPKKG
;
A
#
# COMPACT_ATOMS: atom_id res chain seq x y z
N MET A 1 -53.46 32.41 15.05
CA MET A 1 -53.13 33.25 13.88
C MET A 1 -51.72 32.93 13.40
N PRO A 2 -51.57 31.87 12.58
CA PRO A 2 -50.29 31.39 12.07
C PRO A 2 -50.20 31.55 10.53
N MET A 3 -49.07 31.12 9.96
CA MET A 3 -48.74 30.95 8.53
C MET A 3 -47.84 32.03 7.91
N VAL A 4 -46.53 31.76 7.93
CA VAL A 4 -45.66 32.11 6.80
C VAL A 4 -44.80 30.88 6.48
N LEU A 5 -45.11 30.27 5.34
CA LEU A 5 -44.49 29.07 4.78
C LEU A 5 -42.99 29.29 4.49
N ALA A 6 -42.15 28.38 4.96
CA ALA A 6 -40.79 28.21 4.48
C ALA A 6 -40.81 27.38 3.18
N THR A 7 -40.61 28.04 2.03
CA THR A 7 -40.46 27.40 0.73
C THR A 7 -39.02 26.91 0.54
N LEU A 8 -38.84 25.59 0.65
CA LEU A 8 -37.65 24.87 0.23
C LEU A 8 -37.58 24.84 -1.31
N LEU A 9 -36.71 25.66 -1.90
CA LEU A 9 -36.37 25.54 -3.32
C LEU A 9 -35.45 24.33 -3.53
N ALA A 10 -36.04 23.23 -3.98
CA ALA A 10 -35.35 22.08 -4.53
C ALA A 10 -34.78 22.42 -5.92
N ILE A 11 -33.47 22.34 -6.08
CA ILE A 11 -32.81 22.37 -7.39
C ILE A 11 -32.91 20.95 -7.98
N PRO A 12 -33.46 20.77 -9.19
CA PRO A 12 -33.63 19.45 -9.80
C PRO A 12 -32.29 18.84 -10.23
N ALA A 13 -32.06 17.59 -9.83
CA ALA A 13 -30.98 16.76 -10.35
C ALA A 13 -31.31 16.31 -11.78
N ALA A 14 -30.40 16.56 -12.71
CA ALA A 14 -30.50 16.11 -14.10
C ALA A 14 -30.54 14.57 -14.18
N LEU A 15 -31.59 14.06 -14.83
CA LEU A 15 -31.73 12.68 -15.27
C LEU A 15 -30.93 12.44 -16.57
N SER A 16 -30.44 11.20 -16.70
CA SER A 16 -29.97 10.54 -17.94
C SER A 16 -28.52 10.87 -18.35
N SER A 17 -27.64 9.95 -18.75
CA SER A 17 -27.71 8.52 -19.03
C SER A 17 -26.26 8.03 -19.17
N SER A 18 -25.92 6.88 -18.57
CA SER A 18 -25.11 5.81 -19.20
C SER A 18 -24.64 4.76 -18.19
N ARG A 19 -25.15 3.55 -18.39
CA ARG A 19 -24.48 2.24 -18.29
C ARG A 19 -23.30 2.11 -17.31
N GLU A 20 -23.57 1.52 -16.14
CA GLU A 20 -23.08 0.19 -15.73
C GLU A 20 -23.29 0.00 -14.22
N LYS A 21 -24.03 -1.06 -13.85
CA LYS A 21 -24.43 -1.38 -12.47
C LYS A 21 -23.23 -1.91 -11.67
N PRO A 22 -22.78 -1.29 -10.56
CA PRO A 22 -21.82 -1.93 -9.66
C PRO A 22 -22.58 -2.85 -8.69
N LEU A 23 -22.42 -4.16 -8.83
CA LEU A 23 -22.91 -5.13 -7.84
C LEU A 23 -22.19 -4.94 -6.48
N PRO A 24 -22.92 -4.94 -5.35
CA PRO A 24 -22.30 -4.76 -4.04
C PRO A 24 -21.53 -6.01 -3.59
N ARG A 25 -20.37 -5.77 -2.97
CA ARG A 25 -19.52 -6.78 -2.34
C ARG A 25 -20.24 -7.40 -1.14
N ARG A 26 -20.68 -8.66 -1.25
CA ARG A 26 -21.09 -9.47 -0.10
C ARG A 26 -19.94 -10.36 0.35
N CYS A 27 -19.26 -9.91 1.39
CA CYS A 27 -18.56 -10.78 2.32
C CYS A 27 -19.60 -11.26 3.34
N PHE A 28 -19.83 -12.56 3.46
CA PHE A 28 -20.22 -13.16 4.73
C PHE A 28 -19.74 -14.61 4.74
N VAL A 29 -18.85 -14.86 5.70
CA VAL A 29 -18.36 -16.17 6.12
C VAL A 29 -19.31 -16.66 7.20
N LEU A 30 -19.90 -17.84 7.04
CA LEU A 30 -20.37 -18.65 8.16
C LEU A 30 -20.02 -20.13 7.86
N TYR A 31 -19.41 -20.76 8.87
CA TYR A 31 -19.01 -22.16 8.93
C TYR A 31 -20.02 -22.93 9.83
N LEU A 32 -19.93 -24.28 9.78
CA LEU A 32 -20.67 -25.34 10.52
C LEU A 32 -21.96 -25.81 9.82
N LYS A 33 -22.34 -27.09 9.73
CA LYS A 33 -21.83 -28.40 10.18
C LYS A 33 -22.65 -29.51 9.43
N PRO A 34 -22.30 -30.81 9.54
CA PRO A 34 -22.67 -31.93 8.66
C PRO A 34 -24.00 -32.62 9.00
N GLY A 35 -24.49 -33.47 8.08
CA GLY A 35 -25.24 -34.69 8.41
C GLY A 35 -26.51 -34.95 7.59
N HIS A 36 -26.51 -36.09 6.86
CA HIS A 36 -27.59 -37.05 6.62
C HIS A 36 -28.99 -36.57 6.21
N LEU A 37 -29.51 -37.06 5.08
CA LEU A 37 -30.53 -38.12 5.05
C LEU A 37 -30.98 -38.47 3.61
N ILE A 38 -31.10 -39.77 3.41
CA ILE A 38 -31.66 -40.47 2.26
C ILE A 38 -33.17 -40.57 2.45
N THR A 39 -33.96 -40.20 1.44
CA THR A 39 -35.32 -40.69 1.13
C THR A 39 -35.56 -40.26 -0.34
N GLY A 40 -35.75 -41.12 -1.35
CA GLY A 40 -36.75 -42.17 -1.47
C GLY A 40 -37.94 -41.67 -2.29
N ARG A 41 -37.97 -41.94 -3.61
CA ARG A 41 -39.17 -42.01 -4.50
C ARG A 41 -38.73 -42.62 -5.85
N ARG A 42 -39.02 -43.91 -6.09
CA ARG A 42 -40.23 -44.50 -6.72
C ARG A 42 -40.24 -44.41 -8.26
N ALA A 43 -39.78 -45.52 -8.86
CA ALA A 43 -40.31 -46.25 -10.04
C ALA A 43 -40.37 -45.59 -11.45
N PRO A 44 -40.28 -46.42 -12.52
CA PRO A 44 -39.97 -45.98 -13.89
C PRO A 44 -41.23 -45.80 -14.76
N LEU A 45 -41.12 -45.04 -15.85
CA LEU A 45 -42.06 -45.11 -16.96
C LEU A 45 -41.31 -45.24 -18.29
N THR A 46 -41.71 -46.31 -18.97
CA THR A 46 -41.39 -46.82 -20.29
C THR A 46 -41.63 -45.83 -21.42
N GLY A 47 -40.85 -45.93 -22.50
CA GLY A 47 -41.20 -45.32 -23.78
C GLY A 47 -40.08 -45.40 -24.82
N LEU A 48 -40.19 -46.39 -25.70
CA LEU A 48 -39.41 -46.54 -26.93
C LEU A 48 -39.54 -45.28 -27.81
N GLY A 49 -38.39 -44.72 -28.19
CA GLY A 49 -38.30 -43.56 -29.06
C GLY A 49 -36.85 -43.35 -29.48
N ALA A 50 -36.35 -44.27 -30.29
CA ALA A 50 -35.06 -44.14 -30.95
C ALA A 50 -35.07 -42.92 -31.87
N ILE A 51 -34.50 -41.81 -31.40
CA ILE A 51 -33.90 -40.81 -32.27
C ILE A 51 -32.43 -40.79 -31.89
N ALA A 52 -31.63 -41.50 -32.67
CA ALA A 52 -30.19 -41.41 -32.65
C ALA A 52 -29.79 -40.00 -33.07
N TRP A 53 -29.73 -39.09 -32.11
CA TRP A 53 -28.89 -37.91 -32.20
C TRP A 53 -27.67 -38.19 -31.33
N THR A 54 -26.58 -38.64 -31.96
CA THR A 54 -25.26 -38.76 -31.35
C THR A 54 -24.66 -37.35 -31.21
N PRO A 55 -24.64 -36.74 -30.01
CA PRO A 55 -23.78 -35.58 -29.80
C PRO A 55 -22.32 -36.01 -30.00
N PRO A 56 -21.50 -35.27 -30.76
CA PRO A 56 -20.11 -35.64 -30.99
C PRO A 56 -19.35 -35.48 -29.68
N HIS A 57 -18.69 -36.55 -29.26
CA HIS A 57 -17.81 -36.61 -28.10
C HIS A 57 -18.48 -36.33 -26.76
N GLY A 58 -19.23 -37.33 -26.29
CA GLY A 58 -19.45 -37.53 -24.87
C GLY A 58 -18.10 -37.56 -24.14
N SER A 59 -17.84 -36.53 -23.35
CA SER A 59 -16.83 -36.54 -22.31
C SER A 59 -17.19 -37.65 -21.33
N PHE A 60 -16.60 -38.82 -21.49
CA PHE A 60 -16.50 -39.77 -20.38
C PHE A 60 -15.86 -39.00 -19.23
N GLU A 61 -16.62 -38.77 -18.16
CA GLU A 61 -16.10 -38.23 -16.92
C GLU A 61 -15.13 -39.28 -16.37
N MET A 62 -13.85 -39.10 -16.71
CA MET A 62 -12.78 -39.99 -16.30
C MET A 62 -12.69 -39.95 -14.78
N ALA A 63 -13.28 -40.95 -14.11
CA ALA A 63 -13.09 -41.15 -12.69
C ALA A 63 -11.58 -41.08 -12.39
N PRO A 64 -11.15 -40.30 -11.37
CA PRO A 64 -9.74 -40.12 -11.09
C PRO A 64 -9.09 -41.49 -10.87
N LYS A 65 -8.12 -41.83 -11.72
CA LYS A 65 -7.42 -43.10 -11.64
C LYS A 65 -6.56 -43.11 -10.37
N ARG A 66 -6.74 -44.11 -9.50
CA ARG A 66 -5.97 -44.29 -8.25
C ARG A 66 -6.07 -43.06 -7.32
N ASN A 67 -5.14 -42.92 -6.38
CA ASN A 67 -5.08 -41.82 -5.44
C ASN A 67 -4.34 -40.61 -6.03
N ASN A 68 -4.98 -39.94 -7.00
CA ASN A 68 -4.45 -38.69 -7.57
C ASN A 68 -4.97 -37.46 -6.81
N MET A 69 -4.19 -36.37 -6.84
CA MET A 69 -4.62 -35.08 -6.30
C MET A 69 -5.90 -34.62 -6.98
N VAL A 70 -6.91 -34.24 -6.19
CA VAL A 70 -8.19 -33.73 -6.71
C VAL A 70 -7.92 -32.49 -7.58
N PRO A 71 -8.22 -32.53 -8.89
CA PRO A 71 -7.95 -31.41 -9.76
C PRO A 71 -8.88 -30.24 -9.43
N ASN A 72 -8.31 -29.07 -9.12
CA ASN A 72 -9.03 -27.81 -8.94
C ASN A 72 -8.70 -26.82 -10.09
N GLY A 73 -8.82 -27.32 -11.33
CA GLY A 73 -8.54 -26.56 -12.55
C GLY A 73 -9.71 -25.65 -12.91
N HIS A 74 -9.54 -24.34 -12.82
CA HIS A 74 -10.60 -23.36 -13.07
C HIS A 74 -10.77 -23.08 -14.59
N PHE A 75 -10.99 -24.14 -15.38
CA PHE A 75 -11.11 -24.11 -16.84
C PHE A 75 -12.54 -24.41 -17.32
N HIS A 76 -13.54 -24.25 -16.45
CA HIS A 76 -14.95 -24.56 -16.72
C HIS A 76 -15.72 -23.47 -17.49
N LYS A 77 -15.05 -22.38 -17.86
CA LYS A 77 -15.60 -21.29 -18.69
C LYS A 77 -14.87 -21.27 -20.03
N ASP A 78 -15.35 -20.47 -20.97
CA ASP A 78 -14.68 -20.22 -22.26
C ASP A 78 -13.37 -19.43 -22.07
N TRP A 79 -12.35 -20.09 -21.50
CA TRP A 79 -11.05 -19.51 -21.20
C TRP A 79 -10.18 -19.39 -22.46
N GLN A 80 -10.42 -20.25 -23.46
CA GLN A 80 -9.66 -20.30 -24.71
C GLN A 80 -9.78 -18.97 -25.48
N ARG A 81 -10.97 -18.34 -25.45
CA ARG A 81 -11.19 -17.01 -26.02
C ARG A 81 -10.39 -15.88 -25.35
N TYR A 82 -10.00 -16.03 -24.08
CA TYR A 82 -9.28 -15.02 -23.30
C TYR A 82 -7.80 -15.34 -23.10
N VAL A 83 -7.23 -16.21 -23.94
CA VAL A 83 -5.80 -16.54 -23.89
C VAL A 83 -4.98 -15.33 -24.36
N LYS A 84 -4.28 -14.71 -23.40
CA LYS A 84 -3.35 -13.61 -23.69
C LYS A 84 -1.95 -14.14 -23.99
N THR A 85 -1.57 -14.13 -25.26
CA THR A 85 -0.21 -14.48 -25.68
C THR A 85 0.78 -13.33 -25.43
N TRP A 86 2.05 -13.66 -25.24
CA TRP A 86 3.12 -12.72 -24.90
C TRP A 86 4.18 -12.54 -25.99
N PHE A 87 3.89 -12.93 -27.24
CA PHE A 87 4.81 -12.80 -28.39
C PHE A 87 5.29 -11.37 -28.65
N ASN A 88 4.46 -10.37 -28.31
CA ASN A 88 4.80 -8.96 -28.44
C ASN A 88 5.69 -8.41 -27.30
N GLN A 89 6.10 -9.22 -26.33
CA GLN A 89 6.97 -8.80 -25.21
C GLN A 89 8.30 -8.15 -25.66
N PRO A 90 9.10 -8.71 -26.61
CA PRO A 90 10.33 -8.08 -27.10
C PRO A 90 10.07 -6.72 -27.76
N MET A 91 9.08 -6.63 -28.65
CA MET A 91 8.72 -5.36 -29.29
C MET A 91 8.22 -4.32 -28.30
N ARG A 92 7.45 -4.72 -27.27
CA ARG A 92 7.07 -3.83 -26.16
C ARG A 92 8.30 -3.37 -25.34
N LYS A 93 9.36 -4.17 -25.22
CA LYS A 93 10.63 -3.75 -24.57
C LYS A 93 11.34 -2.69 -25.41
N LYS A 94 11.52 -2.92 -26.72
CA LYS A 94 12.14 -1.96 -27.67
C LYS A 94 11.37 -0.64 -27.70
N ARG A 95 10.04 -0.70 -27.86
CA ARG A 95 9.16 0.49 -27.86
C ARG A 95 9.30 1.31 -26.57
N ARG A 96 9.26 0.67 -25.40
CA ARG A 96 9.44 1.36 -24.10
C ARG A 96 10.83 1.98 -23.96
N HIS A 97 11.88 1.36 -24.53
CA HIS A 97 13.21 1.94 -24.53
C HIS A 97 13.29 3.19 -25.41
N ALA A 98 12.82 3.13 -26.66
CA ALA A 98 12.78 4.28 -27.57
C ALA A 98 12.01 5.46 -26.96
N HIS A 99 10.86 5.20 -26.32
CA HIS A 99 10.09 6.23 -25.63
C HIS A 99 10.85 6.87 -24.45
N ARG A 100 11.64 6.08 -23.72
CA ARG A 100 12.50 6.58 -22.64
C ARG A 100 13.64 7.43 -23.18
N VAL A 101 14.26 7.04 -24.30
CA VAL A 101 15.32 7.83 -24.97
C VAL A 101 14.76 9.14 -25.50
N LYS A 102 13.60 9.11 -26.18
CA LYS A 102 12.90 10.32 -26.65
C LYS A 102 12.60 11.28 -25.50
N ARG A 103 12.07 10.74 -24.39
CA ARG A 103 11.80 11.53 -23.17
C ARG A 103 13.08 12.11 -22.54
N ALA A 104 14.18 11.35 -22.53
CA ALA A 104 15.44 11.80 -21.97
C ALA A 104 16.00 13.00 -22.75
N ARG A 105 15.98 12.93 -24.08
CA ARG A 105 16.42 14.01 -24.98
C ARG A 105 15.55 15.27 -24.80
N ALA A 106 14.23 15.12 -24.70
CA ALA A 106 13.31 16.25 -24.57
C ALA A 106 13.40 17.01 -23.22
N ILE A 107 13.88 16.35 -22.16
CA ILE A 107 13.91 16.90 -20.79
C ILE A 107 15.33 17.32 -20.38
N ALA A 108 16.34 17.12 -21.23
CA ALA A 108 17.71 17.52 -20.95
C ALA A 108 17.77 19.02 -20.58
N PRO A 109 18.49 19.41 -19.51
CA PRO A 109 19.47 18.62 -18.74
C PRO A 109 18.90 17.81 -17.56
N ARG A 110 17.58 17.83 -17.29
CA ARG A 110 17.03 17.24 -16.06
C ARG A 110 17.08 15.70 -16.05
N PRO A 111 17.14 15.06 -14.85
CA PRO A 111 17.15 13.60 -14.72
C PRO A 111 15.90 12.90 -15.25
N VAL A 112 16.08 11.79 -15.97
CA VAL A 112 14.99 11.08 -16.70
C VAL A 112 13.96 10.42 -15.76
N LYS A 113 14.43 9.87 -14.63
CA LYS A 113 13.55 9.21 -13.64
C LYS A 113 12.63 10.19 -12.90
N GLY A 114 12.83 11.49 -13.09
CA GLY A 114 11.99 12.55 -12.58
C GLY A 114 12.38 13.03 -11.18
N ALA A 115 11.38 13.51 -10.44
CA ALA A 115 11.56 14.21 -9.19
C ALA A 115 12.11 13.35 -8.05
N LEU A 116 12.78 13.99 -7.08
CA LEU A 116 13.23 13.37 -5.85
C LEU A 116 12.04 12.82 -5.05
N ARG A 117 12.21 11.60 -4.52
CA ARG A 117 11.22 10.92 -3.68
C ARG A 117 11.79 10.68 -2.28
N PRO A 118 10.96 10.76 -1.22
CA PRO A 118 11.39 10.56 0.16
C PRO A 118 11.68 9.10 0.46
N VAL A 119 12.39 8.86 1.57
CA VAL A 119 12.56 7.54 2.17
C VAL A 119 11.35 7.23 3.03
N ILE A 120 10.73 6.07 2.83
CA ILE A 120 9.56 5.63 3.59
C ILE A 120 9.74 4.17 4.00
N ARG A 121 9.30 3.83 5.22
CA ARG A 121 9.20 2.45 5.71
C ARG A 121 7.95 1.76 5.13
N CYS A 122 8.08 0.50 4.71
CA CYS A 122 6.93 -0.25 4.22
C CYS A 122 5.94 -0.54 5.37
N PRO A 123 4.62 -0.50 5.11
CA PRO A 123 3.63 -0.81 6.13
C PRO A 123 3.57 -2.32 6.43
N GLY A 124 3.06 -2.65 7.63
CA GLY A 124 2.86 -4.02 8.10
C GLY A 124 4.08 -4.63 8.79
N PHE A 125 3.84 -5.56 9.71
CA PHE A 125 4.90 -6.19 10.52
C PHE A 125 5.95 -6.92 9.68
N LYS A 126 5.53 -7.63 8.63
CA LYS A 126 6.43 -8.39 7.74
C LYS A 126 7.45 -7.51 6.99
N TYR A 127 7.10 -6.24 6.72
CA TYR A 127 7.91 -5.38 5.84
C TYR A 127 8.39 -4.08 6.49
N ASN A 128 8.07 -3.81 7.76
CA ASN A 128 8.49 -2.59 8.45
C ASN A 128 10.02 -2.37 8.47
N THR A 129 10.81 -3.45 8.41
CA THR A 129 12.28 -3.38 8.31
C THR A 129 12.75 -2.85 6.96
N LYS A 130 11.95 -2.98 5.90
CA LYS A 130 12.31 -2.54 4.54
C LYS A 130 11.97 -1.07 4.33
N GLN A 131 12.93 -0.33 3.78
CA GLN A 131 12.72 1.03 3.27
C GLN A 131 12.49 1.00 1.75
N ARG A 132 11.71 1.96 1.26
CA ARG A 132 11.47 2.18 -0.18
C ARG A 132 11.31 3.67 -0.47
N LEU A 133 11.36 4.02 -1.75
CA LEU A 133 11.04 5.37 -2.19
C LEU A 133 9.52 5.60 -2.14
N GLY A 134 9.13 6.73 -1.55
CA GLY A 134 7.75 7.12 -1.34
C GLY A 134 7.06 7.73 -2.55
N LYS A 135 5.88 8.34 -2.35
CA LYS A 135 5.18 9.11 -3.38
C LYS A 135 5.75 10.52 -3.52
N GLY A 136 5.88 11.23 -2.40
CA GLY A 136 6.39 12.59 -2.30
C GLY A 136 6.60 13.00 -0.84
N PHE A 137 7.35 14.08 -0.65
CA PHE A 137 7.63 14.69 0.65
C PHE A 137 6.36 15.27 1.26
N SER A 138 6.27 15.18 2.58
CA SER A 138 5.20 15.78 3.38
C SER A 138 5.41 17.29 3.49
N LEU A 139 4.35 18.01 3.87
CA LEU A 139 4.45 19.47 4.08
C LEU A 139 5.35 19.83 5.27
N GLU A 140 5.35 19.02 6.32
CA GLU A 140 6.20 19.21 7.51
C GLU A 140 7.69 19.10 7.18
N GLU A 141 8.08 18.07 6.42
CA GLU A 141 9.48 17.91 5.98
C GLU A 141 9.93 19.08 5.11
N LEU A 142 9.07 19.55 4.20
CA LEU A 142 9.37 20.71 3.34
C LEU A 142 9.53 21.99 4.15
N LYS A 143 8.64 22.21 5.14
CA LYS A 143 8.73 23.35 6.05
C LYS A 143 10.02 23.31 6.86
N ALA A 144 10.38 22.16 7.43
CA ALA A 144 11.61 21.96 8.18
C ALA A 144 12.88 22.11 7.32
N ALA A 145 12.79 21.82 6.00
CA ALA A 145 13.87 22.06 5.06
C ALA A 145 13.90 23.50 4.48
N GLY A 146 12.96 24.37 4.85
CA GLY A 146 12.87 25.74 4.33
C GLY A 146 12.41 25.84 2.87
N ILE A 147 11.71 24.82 2.35
CA ILE A 147 11.29 24.75 0.94
C ILE A 147 9.77 24.96 0.85
N ALA A 148 9.35 25.99 0.11
CA ALA A 148 7.94 26.22 -0.16
C ALA A 148 7.34 25.13 -1.07
N LYS A 149 6.11 24.68 -0.76
CA LYS A 149 5.44 23.57 -1.47
C LYS A 149 5.29 23.75 -2.99
N ARG A 150 5.11 25.00 -3.45
CA ARG A 150 4.98 25.33 -4.88
C ARG A 150 6.34 25.28 -5.58
N VAL A 151 7.37 25.82 -4.94
CA VAL A 151 8.76 25.84 -5.42
C VAL A 151 9.37 24.43 -5.44
N ALA A 152 9.00 23.57 -4.49
CA ALA A 152 9.45 22.18 -4.46
C ALA A 152 9.15 21.45 -5.79
N ARG A 153 7.94 21.61 -6.34
CA ARG A 153 7.54 20.93 -7.59
C ARG A 153 8.28 21.46 -8.82
N THR A 154 8.62 22.75 -8.87
CA THR A 154 9.34 23.35 -10.00
C THR A 154 10.79 22.90 -10.04
N ILE A 155 11.40 22.75 -8.87
CA ILE A 155 12.78 22.30 -8.68
C ILE A 155 12.94 20.77 -8.87
N GLY A 156 11.83 20.02 -8.99
CA GLY A 156 11.89 18.57 -9.18
C GLY A 156 11.90 17.79 -7.85
N ILE A 157 11.20 18.28 -6.84
CA ILE A 157 10.90 17.57 -5.60
C ILE A 157 9.42 17.13 -5.64
N ALA A 158 9.16 15.83 -5.43
CA ALA A 158 7.79 15.33 -5.41
C ALA A 158 7.12 15.68 -4.07
N VAL A 159 5.88 16.17 -4.10
CA VAL A 159 5.13 16.57 -2.90
C VAL A 159 3.90 15.67 -2.74
N ASP A 160 3.61 15.22 -1.51
CA ASP A 160 2.42 14.46 -1.16
C ASP A 160 1.72 15.08 0.05
N TYR A 161 0.64 15.81 -0.21
CA TYR A 161 -0.14 16.53 0.80
C TYR A 161 -0.84 15.62 1.82
N ARG A 162 -0.98 14.34 1.51
CA ARG A 162 -1.75 13.38 2.34
C ARG A 162 -0.88 12.71 3.40
N ARG A 163 0.45 12.75 3.27
CA ARG A 163 1.35 12.05 4.18
C ARG A 163 1.60 12.89 5.42
N ARG A 164 1.50 12.25 6.58
CA ARG A 164 1.82 12.82 7.90
C ARG A 164 3.01 12.07 8.49
N ASN A 165 3.86 12.76 9.25
CA ASN A 165 4.94 12.11 9.98
C ASN A 165 4.48 11.78 11.40
N LYS A 166 4.84 10.60 11.88
CA LYS A 166 4.56 10.15 13.25
C LYS A 166 5.83 9.98 14.08
N SER A 167 6.99 9.90 13.42
CA SER A 167 8.27 9.64 14.07
C SER A 167 9.29 10.70 13.65
N VAL A 168 10.08 11.16 14.62
CA VAL A 168 11.05 12.25 14.45
C VAL A 168 12.21 11.81 13.58
N GLU A 169 12.63 10.55 13.67
CA GLU A 169 13.73 9.98 12.90
C GLU A 169 13.43 10.00 11.39
N SER A 170 12.18 9.70 11.03
CA SER A 170 11.75 9.71 9.62
C SER A 170 11.71 11.13 9.05
N LEU A 171 11.29 12.09 9.87
CA LEU A 171 11.29 13.51 9.54
C LEU A 171 12.73 14.00 9.31
N GLN A 172 13.63 13.75 10.26
CA GLN A 172 15.04 14.14 10.17
C GLN A 172 15.74 13.51 8.97
N GLN A 173 15.55 12.21 8.74
CA GLN A 173 16.14 11.51 7.59
C GLN A 173 15.71 12.14 6.26
N ASN A 174 14.43 12.51 6.12
CA ASN A 174 13.92 13.11 4.89
C ASN A 174 14.29 14.59 4.75
N VAL A 175 14.38 15.34 5.86
CA VAL A 175 14.90 16.72 5.85
C VAL A 175 16.36 16.73 5.42
N GLN A 176 17.19 15.83 5.98
CA GLN A 176 18.58 15.68 5.56
C GLN A 176 18.69 15.34 4.07
N ARG A 177 17.86 14.42 3.60
CA ARG A 177 17.77 14.07 2.18
C ARG A 177 17.37 15.26 1.30
N LEU A 178 16.50 16.16 1.77
CA LEU A 178 16.16 17.39 1.03
C LEU A 178 17.32 18.38 0.98
N LYS A 179 18.04 18.55 2.09
CA LYS A 179 19.23 19.41 2.17
C LYS A 179 20.34 18.91 1.25
N GLU A 180 20.64 17.61 1.28
CA GLU A 180 21.61 16.97 0.37
C GLU A 180 21.22 17.07 -1.10
N TYR A 181 19.93 17.03 -1.41
CA TYR A 181 19.47 17.25 -2.78
C TYR A 181 19.66 18.69 -3.20
N ARG A 182 19.34 19.65 -2.32
CA ARG A 182 19.44 21.08 -2.62
C ARG A 182 20.87 21.53 -2.85
N SER A 183 21.85 20.96 -2.14
CA SER A 183 23.27 21.25 -2.36
C SER A 183 23.81 20.67 -3.67
N LYS A 184 23.27 19.53 -4.13
CA LYS A 184 23.67 18.90 -5.41
C LYS A 184 22.89 19.42 -6.62
N LEU A 185 21.92 20.30 -6.41
CA LEU A 185 21.05 20.80 -7.46
C LEU A 185 21.69 22.01 -8.14
N ILE A 186 22.00 21.86 -9.43
CA ILE A 186 22.38 22.95 -10.33
C ILE A 186 21.09 23.55 -10.89
N LEU A 187 20.77 24.80 -10.52
CA LEU A 187 19.57 25.50 -10.98
C LEU A 187 19.94 26.45 -12.12
N PHE A 188 19.39 26.21 -13.31
CA PHE A 188 19.61 27.08 -14.46
C PHE A 188 18.80 28.39 -14.33
N PRO A 189 19.40 29.54 -14.67
CA PRO A 189 18.68 30.80 -14.70
C PRO A 189 17.58 30.77 -15.76
N ARG A 190 16.45 31.41 -15.49
CA ARG A 190 15.34 31.50 -16.48
C ARG A 190 15.71 32.32 -17.70
N LYS A 191 16.56 33.34 -17.52
CA LYS A 191 17.14 34.18 -18.56
C LYS A 191 18.64 34.21 -18.34
N ALA A 192 19.43 33.77 -19.32
CA ALA A 192 20.89 33.71 -19.20
C ALA A 192 21.52 35.09 -18.92
N SER A 193 20.94 36.17 -19.46
CA SER A 193 21.42 37.54 -19.27
C SER A 193 21.14 38.14 -17.90
N LYS A 194 20.23 37.56 -17.11
CA LYS A 194 19.84 38.09 -15.78
C LYS A 194 19.69 36.93 -14.78
N PRO A 195 20.82 36.36 -14.31
CA PRO A 195 20.79 35.31 -13.29
C PRO A 195 20.27 35.86 -11.96
N ALA A 196 19.43 35.10 -11.28
CA ALA A 196 18.88 35.44 -9.97
C ALA A 196 19.72 34.83 -8.84
N LYS A 197 19.45 35.28 -7.60
CA LYS A 197 20.11 34.75 -6.41
C LYS A 197 19.79 33.25 -6.23
N GLY A 198 20.82 32.41 -6.35
CA GLY A 198 20.72 30.95 -6.20
C GLY A 198 20.62 30.18 -7.52
N ASP A 199 20.76 30.86 -8.65
CA ASP A 199 21.06 30.23 -9.95
C ASP A 199 22.53 29.83 -10.03
N ALA A 200 22.83 28.84 -10.87
CA ALA A 200 24.16 28.30 -11.08
C ALA A 200 25.06 29.24 -11.89
N THR A 201 26.35 29.25 -11.58
CA THR A 201 27.36 29.96 -12.37
C THR A 201 27.54 29.32 -13.74
N GLU A 202 28.10 30.04 -14.71
CA GLU A 202 28.29 29.50 -16.07
C GLU A 202 29.17 28.25 -16.10
N GLU A 203 30.14 28.13 -15.19
CA GLU A 203 30.99 26.95 -15.02
C GLU A 203 30.19 25.73 -14.58
N GLU A 204 29.34 25.87 -13.56
CA GLU A 204 28.46 24.81 -13.09
C GLU A 204 27.44 24.38 -14.15
N GLN A 205 26.97 25.33 -14.96
CA GLN A 205 26.06 25.04 -16.07
C GLN A 205 26.71 24.17 -17.14
N LYS A 206 27.99 24.39 -17.47
CA LYS A 206 28.74 23.56 -18.42
C LYS A 206 29.02 22.16 -17.87
N LEU A 207 29.20 22.02 -16.57
CA LEU A 207 29.36 20.72 -15.89
C LEU A 207 28.05 19.91 -15.79
N ALA A 208 26.90 20.54 -16.06
CA ALA A 208 25.61 19.90 -15.91
C ALA A 208 25.43 18.74 -16.91
N THR A 209 25.49 17.53 -16.40
CA THR A 209 25.22 16.31 -17.16
C THR A 209 23.90 15.67 -16.75
N GLN A 210 23.23 15.01 -17.71
CA GLN A 210 21.98 14.33 -17.40
C GLN A 210 22.24 13.06 -16.58
N LEU A 211 21.77 13.06 -15.33
CA LEU A 211 21.88 11.89 -14.46
C LEU A 211 21.04 10.71 -14.98
N LYS A 212 21.71 9.59 -15.23
CA LYS A 212 21.08 8.30 -15.57
C LYS A 212 20.68 7.57 -14.28
N GLY A 213 19.46 7.03 -14.24
CA GLY A 213 18.97 6.26 -13.09
C GLY A 213 18.18 7.09 -12.08
N VAL A 214 18.00 6.54 -10.88
CA VAL A 214 17.18 7.15 -9.82
C VAL A 214 18.00 8.20 -9.07
N VAL A 215 17.45 9.40 -8.92
CA VAL A 215 18.08 10.48 -8.15
C VAL A 215 18.25 10.05 -6.69
N MET A 216 19.49 10.04 -6.22
CA MET A 216 19.91 9.60 -4.89
C MET A 216 19.30 8.24 -4.49
N PRO A 217 19.78 7.12 -5.06
CA PRO A 217 19.21 5.81 -4.79
C PRO A 217 19.35 5.43 -3.31
N LEU A 218 18.37 4.68 -2.80
CA LEU A 218 18.44 4.15 -1.44
C LEU A 218 19.48 3.04 -1.38
N LYS A 219 20.56 3.28 -0.63
CA LYS A 219 21.52 2.24 -0.26
C LYS A 219 21.01 1.55 1.00
N LYS A 220 21.03 0.22 1.01
CA LYS A 220 20.73 -0.55 2.22
C LYS A 220 21.96 -0.45 3.13
N THR A 221 21.83 0.27 4.24
CA THR A 221 22.85 0.32 5.28
C THR A 221 22.55 -0.75 6.32
N THR A 222 23.56 -1.52 6.70
CA THR A 222 23.48 -2.46 7.83
C THR A 222 24.43 -1.98 8.90
N HIS A 223 23.89 -1.61 10.06
CA HIS A 223 24.69 -1.31 11.23
C HIS A 223 25.25 -2.63 11.78
N ARG A 224 26.57 -2.71 11.93
CA ARG A 224 27.24 -3.85 12.57
C ARG A 224 27.83 -3.35 13.88
N GLU A 225 27.28 -3.86 14.98
CA GLU A 225 27.79 -3.57 16.32
C GLU A 225 29.11 -4.30 16.54
N LYS A 226 30.02 -3.68 17.29
CA LYS A 226 31.27 -4.31 17.68
C LYS A 226 30.99 -5.38 18.74
N PRO A 227 31.77 -6.49 18.79
CA PRO A 227 31.68 -7.45 19.87
C PRO A 227 31.90 -6.76 21.22
N ARG A 228 31.06 -7.10 22.20
CA ARG A 228 31.15 -6.58 23.58
C ARG A 228 30.92 -7.71 24.58
N VAL A 229 31.51 -7.58 25.76
CA VAL A 229 31.27 -8.52 26.87
C VAL A 229 29.81 -8.34 27.35
N PRO A 230 29.02 -9.41 27.49
CA PRO A 230 27.65 -9.33 28.01
C PRO A 230 27.63 -8.83 29.46
N THR A 231 26.73 -7.89 29.74
CA THR A 231 26.52 -7.34 31.09
C THR A 231 25.83 -8.36 32.00
N GLU A 232 25.94 -8.20 33.33
CA GLU A 232 25.30 -9.11 34.28
C GLU A 232 23.77 -9.12 34.17
N GLU A 233 23.16 -7.95 33.87
CA GLU A 233 21.71 -7.82 33.67
C GLU A 233 21.22 -8.64 32.48
N GLU A 234 21.95 -8.62 31.37
CA GLU A 234 21.63 -9.40 30.17
C GLU A 234 21.74 -10.91 30.43
N ARG A 235 22.69 -11.33 31.29
CA ARG A 235 22.82 -12.74 31.69
C ARG A 235 21.66 -13.19 32.58
N LYS A 236 21.16 -12.32 33.45
CA LYS A 236 20.02 -12.59 34.33
C LYS A 236 18.66 -12.50 33.60
N TYR A 237 18.60 -11.90 32.41
CA TYR A 237 17.35 -11.66 31.69
C TYR A 237 16.77 -12.92 31.02
N CYS A 238 15.69 -13.46 31.60
CA CYS A 238 14.93 -14.59 31.05
C CYS A 238 13.94 -14.16 29.94
N ALA A 239 14.42 -14.07 28.69
CA ALA A 239 13.64 -13.61 27.54
C ALA A 239 12.32 -14.39 27.31
N TYR A 240 12.34 -15.72 27.46
CA TYR A 240 11.14 -16.56 27.27
C TYR A 240 10.03 -16.21 28.27
N VAL A 241 10.38 -16.10 29.55
CA VAL A 241 9.46 -15.78 30.64
C VAL A 241 8.89 -14.38 30.43
N HIS A 242 9.73 -13.41 30.07
CA HIS A 242 9.29 -12.05 29.78
C HIS A 242 8.25 -12.00 28.63
N LEU A 243 8.47 -12.72 27.53
CA LEU A 243 7.51 -12.80 26.41
C LEU A 243 6.17 -13.40 26.84
N ARG A 244 6.18 -14.46 27.67
CA ARG A 244 4.95 -15.08 28.20
C ARG A 244 4.21 -14.15 29.15
N GLN A 245 4.92 -13.48 30.05
CA GLN A 245 4.35 -12.48 30.95
C GLN A 245 3.76 -11.29 30.19
N ALA A 246 4.44 -10.78 29.16
CA ALA A 246 3.93 -9.69 28.33
C ALA A 246 2.62 -10.07 27.61
N LYS A 247 2.54 -11.27 27.03
CA LYS A 247 1.31 -11.82 26.45
C LYS A 247 0.18 -11.93 27.50
N ALA A 248 0.50 -12.45 28.68
CA ALA A 248 -0.48 -12.58 29.77
C ALA A 248 -0.97 -11.21 30.28
N LYS A 249 -0.07 -10.24 30.45
CA LYS A 249 -0.39 -8.85 30.82
C LYS A 249 -1.32 -8.20 29.79
N ALA A 250 -1.00 -8.31 28.49
CA ALA A 250 -1.84 -7.77 27.42
C ALA A 250 -3.24 -8.42 27.40
N ARG A 251 -3.31 -9.75 27.56
CA ARG A 251 -4.59 -10.49 27.60
C ARG A 251 -5.44 -10.15 28.83
N LEU A 252 -4.82 -9.96 29.99
CA LEU A 252 -5.50 -9.75 31.28
C LEU A 252 -5.66 -8.27 31.64
N TRP A 253 -5.21 -7.33 30.81
CA TRP A 253 -5.19 -5.91 31.11
C TRP A 253 -6.57 -5.38 31.52
N GLY A 254 -7.61 -5.65 30.73
CA GLY A 254 -8.96 -5.18 31.02
C GLY A 254 -9.53 -5.73 32.33
N LYS A 255 -9.32 -7.03 32.60
CA LYS A 255 -9.77 -7.66 33.86
C LYS A 255 -9.06 -7.07 35.08
N ARG A 256 -7.76 -6.81 34.95
CA ARG A 256 -6.96 -6.20 36.03
C ARG A 256 -7.34 -4.74 36.25
N ALA A 257 -7.60 -3.98 35.19
CA ALA A 257 -8.07 -2.61 35.28
C ALA A 257 -9.46 -2.53 35.94
N LYS A 258 -10.39 -3.42 35.57
CA LYS A 258 -11.69 -3.53 36.22
C LYS A 258 -11.56 -3.86 37.72
N LYS A 259 -10.80 -4.91 38.06
CA LYS A 259 -10.57 -5.29 39.46
C LYS A 259 -9.91 -4.17 40.28
N ALA A 260 -8.98 -3.42 39.67
CA ALA A 260 -8.34 -2.28 40.33
C ALA A 260 -9.34 -1.13 40.60
N ARG A 261 -10.29 -0.88 39.67
CA ARG A 261 -11.35 0.11 39.86
C ARG A 261 -12.35 -0.32 40.95
N GLU A 262 -12.81 -1.56 40.90
CA GLU A 262 -13.73 -2.11 41.92
C GLU A 262 -13.07 -2.11 43.32
N ALA A 263 -11.79 -2.46 43.40
CA ALA A 263 -11.04 -2.37 44.65
C ALA A 263 -10.98 -0.92 45.16
N ALA A 264 -10.64 0.06 44.30
CA ALA A 264 -10.59 1.48 44.67
C ALA A 264 -11.96 2.00 45.14
N GLU A 265 -13.04 1.68 44.41
CA GLU A 265 -14.42 2.06 44.76
C GLU A 265 -14.85 1.43 46.11
N SER A 266 -14.46 0.17 46.36
CA SER A 266 -14.74 -0.49 47.65
C SER A 266 -13.95 0.12 48.81
N MET A 267 -12.73 0.59 48.57
CA MET A 267 -11.93 1.29 49.59
C MET A 267 -12.46 2.70 49.86
N GLU A 268 -12.97 3.40 48.84
CA GLU A 268 -13.59 4.72 48.98
C GLU A 268 -14.95 4.63 49.72
N ALA A 269 -15.74 3.58 49.46
CA ALA A 269 -16.97 3.31 50.19
C ALA A 269 -16.74 2.94 51.67
N GLN A 270 -15.55 2.45 52.02
CA GLN A 270 -15.14 2.13 53.40
C GLN A 270 -14.45 3.28 54.13
N ALA A 271 -14.16 4.40 53.45
CA ALA A 271 -13.64 5.59 54.12
C ALA A 271 -14.76 6.24 54.95
N PRO A 272 -14.53 6.56 56.24
CA PRO A 272 -15.57 7.12 57.09
C PRO A 272 -16.04 8.48 56.55
N LYS A 273 -17.36 8.67 56.43
CA LYS A 273 -17.94 10.01 56.19
C LYS A 273 -17.43 10.92 57.31
N LYS A 274 -16.60 11.92 56.97
CA LYS A 274 -16.30 13.04 57.88
C LYS A 274 -17.63 13.71 58.21
N GLY A 275 -18.13 13.46 59.42
CA GLY A 275 -19.19 14.22 60.07
C GLY A 275 -18.67 15.55 60.58
#